data_AF-A0A4R3I9X9-F1
#
_entry.id   AF-A0A4R3I9X9-F1
#
_cell.length_a   1.000
_cell.length_b   1.000
_cell.length_c   1.000
_cell.angle_alpha   90.00
_cell.angle_beta   90.00
_cell.angle_gamma   90.00
#
_symmetry.space_group_name_H-M   'P 1'
#
loop_
_entity.id
_entity.type
_entity.pdbx_description
1 polymer ?
#
loop_
_entity_poly.entity_id
_entity_poly.type
_entity_poly.pdbx_seq_one_letter_code
_entity_poly.pdbx_strand_id
1 'polypeptide(L)'
;MTMVSLKHLGAVFLSPVLTLFNQQMEKNLVQGDRLFFLAREGYWLEKSYHAYMNAQGQVADSRYMLVSRGFLFKIGLLKPSSYPYSLGFNFTGTIYQLLRTRFILSDVSINQIFTAKEQKQNVCLPDDMVTVSQLLESKLDKLTPIISQSADAYRSYLESLGYFESSVNVVDVGYSGSIQKLLTILFGKSTKGHYLIASKPGETAVAGNTVSMHGYLKEGVKLEEGYLPLDRSMFLESLLTAPQGQFQDIRYSALNNHTFDFYFGRKVASQHNFHMLEQICNGALEQMTEYSKKGIEFTVEEVESILQAYVGKKGMFPRHAWPLFSIDDDISNTGTVNAIEFFGLSL
;
A
#
# COMPACT_ATOMS: atom_id res chain seq x y z
N MET A 1 -32.23 1.72 -6.24
CA MET A 1 -31.50 2.41 -7.32
C MET A 1 -30.02 2.64 -7.00
N THR A 2 -29.66 3.07 -5.79
CA THR A 2 -28.26 3.34 -5.40
C THR A 2 -27.33 2.11 -5.41
N MET A 3 -27.77 0.96 -4.88
CA MET A 3 -26.94 -0.27 -4.86
C MET A 3 -26.65 -0.81 -6.27
N VAL A 4 -27.64 -0.80 -7.18
CA VAL A 4 -27.48 -1.23 -8.57
C VAL A 4 -26.47 -0.33 -9.30
N SER A 5 -26.52 0.98 -9.05
CA SER A 5 -25.56 1.95 -9.59
C SER A 5 -24.11 1.68 -9.13
N LEU A 6 -23.91 1.38 -7.84
CA LEU A 6 -22.58 1.08 -7.28
C LEU A 6 -22.01 -0.25 -7.79
N LYS A 7 -22.83 -1.31 -7.81
CA LYS A 7 -22.43 -2.59 -8.41
C LYS A 7 -22.06 -2.43 -9.90
N HIS A 8 -22.88 -1.68 -10.63
CA HIS A 8 -22.61 -1.40 -12.04
C HIS A 8 -21.29 -0.66 -12.23
N LEU A 9 -21.01 0.37 -11.42
CA LEU A 9 -19.71 1.06 -11.41
C LEU A 9 -18.56 0.06 -11.24
N GLY A 10 -18.66 -0.84 -10.27
CA GLY A 10 -17.69 -1.92 -10.07
C GLY A 10 -17.48 -2.78 -11.32
N ALA A 11 -18.57 -3.23 -11.94
CA ALA A 11 -18.54 -4.08 -13.12
C ALA A 11 -17.93 -3.41 -14.36
N VAL A 12 -18.14 -2.11 -14.56
CA VAL A 12 -17.69 -1.41 -15.79
C VAL A 12 -16.35 -0.70 -15.64
N PHE A 13 -16.02 -0.22 -14.44
CA PHE A 13 -14.79 0.54 -14.19
C PHE A 13 -13.71 -0.32 -13.55
N LEU A 14 -14.02 -1.02 -12.46
CA LEU A 14 -13.00 -1.73 -11.67
C LEU A 14 -12.74 -3.14 -12.19
N SER A 15 -13.76 -3.85 -12.69
CA SER A 15 -13.60 -5.21 -13.21
C SER A 15 -12.56 -5.30 -14.33
N PRO A 16 -12.53 -4.44 -15.37
CA PRO A 16 -11.51 -4.53 -16.43
C PRO A 16 -10.08 -4.41 -15.89
N VAL A 17 -9.87 -3.49 -14.94
CA VAL A 17 -8.57 -3.29 -14.27
C VAL A 17 -8.14 -4.55 -13.52
N LEU A 18 -9.03 -5.11 -12.69
CA LEU A 18 -8.75 -6.34 -11.94
C LEU A 18 -8.54 -7.53 -12.87
N THR A 19 -9.28 -7.61 -13.98
CA THR A 19 -9.16 -8.71 -14.92
C THR A 19 -7.79 -8.67 -15.63
N LEU A 20 -7.39 -7.50 -16.16
CA LEU A 20 -6.05 -7.32 -16.74
C LEU A 20 -4.96 -7.65 -15.71
N PHE A 21 -5.09 -7.15 -14.48
CA PHE A 21 -4.05 -7.33 -13.48
C PHE A 21 -3.87 -8.81 -13.10
N ASN A 22 -4.97 -9.56 -12.94
CA ASN A 22 -4.92 -10.99 -12.67
C ASN A 22 -4.43 -11.81 -13.87
N GLN A 23 -4.83 -11.45 -15.11
CA GLN A 23 -4.31 -12.06 -16.34
C GLN A 23 -2.79 -11.92 -16.43
N GLN A 24 -2.26 -10.73 -16.13
CA GLN A 24 -0.83 -10.48 -16.19
C GLN A 24 -0.09 -11.20 -15.06
N MET A 25 -0.67 -11.27 -13.85
CA MET A 25 -0.11 -12.11 -12.78
C MET A 25 -0.04 -13.58 -13.19
N GLU A 26 -1.13 -14.17 -13.70
CA GLU A 26 -1.15 -15.57 -14.16
C GLU A 26 -0.06 -15.84 -15.22
N LYS A 27 0.12 -14.92 -16.19
CA LYS A 27 1.13 -15.05 -17.26
C LYS A 27 2.58 -14.93 -16.78
N ASN A 28 2.83 -14.29 -15.63
CA ASN A 28 4.18 -13.94 -15.17
C ASN A 28 4.61 -14.66 -13.88
N LEU A 29 3.76 -15.51 -13.33
CA LEU A 29 4.01 -16.32 -12.14
C LEU A 29 4.29 -17.77 -12.51
N VAL A 30 5.14 -18.42 -11.73
CA VAL A 30 5.37 -19.86 -11.85
C VAL A 30 4.38 -20.58 -10.94
N GLN A 31 3.91 -21.76 -11.36
CA GLN A 31 3.03 -22.59 -10.55
C GLN A 31 3.66 -22.85 -9.17
N GLY A 32 2.93 -22.48 -8.10
CA GLY A 32 3.40 -22.59 -6.72
C GLY A 32 4.07 -21.35 -6.14
N ASP A 33 4.21 -20.26 -6.91
CA ASP A 33 4.63 -18.97 -6.36
C ASP A 33 3.59 -18.46 -5.35
N ARG A 34 4.05 -18.16 -4.13
CA ARG A 34 3.23 -17.50 -3.12
C ARG A 34 3.22 -15.99 -3.33
N LEU A 35 2.03 -15.39 -3.31
CA LEU A 35 1.82 -13.95 -3.43
C LEU A 35 1.47 -13.30 -2.09
N PHE A 36 2.15 -12.20 -1.76
CA PHE A 36 1.88 -11.35 -0.62
C PHE A 36 1.24 -10.03 -1.08
N PHE A 37 -0.08 -9.94 -0.91
CA PHE A 37 -0.85 -8.75 -1.27
C PHE A 37 -0.70 -7.69 -0.17
N LEU A 38 -0.01 -6.60 -0.50
CA LEU A 38 0.38 -5.58 0.47
C LEU A 38 -0.85 -4.78 0.92
N ALA A 39 -1.03 -4.62 2.23
CA ALA A 39 -1.97 -3.63 2.72
C ALA A 39 -1.57 -2.22 2.21
N ARG A 40 -2.54 -1.40 1.84
CA ARG A 40 -3.97 -1.53 2.18
C ARG A 40 -4.80 -2.16 1.06
N GLU A 41 -4.46 -1.87 -0.18
CA GLU A 41 -5.19 -2.22 -1.39
C GLU A 41 -5.20 -3.73 -1.65
N GLY A 42 -4.21 -4.44 -1.11
CA GLY A 42 -4.11 -5.89 -1.11
C GLY A 42 -5.35 -6.62 -0.60
N TYR A 43 -6.21 -6.00 0.22
CA TYR A 43 -7.42 -6.64 0.75
C TYR A 43 -8.39 -7.04 -0.37
N TRP A 44 -8.61 -6.16 -1.34
CA TRP A 44 -9.49 -6.45 -2.48
C TRP A 44 -8.74 -7.12 -3.62
N LEU A 45 -7.45 -6.82 -3.79
CA LEU A 45 -6.62 -7.47 -4.81
C LEU A 45 -6.48 -8.98 -4.53
N GLU A 46 -6.27 -9.39 -3.28
CA GLU A 46 -6.16 -10.80 -2.90
C GLU A 46 -7.47 -11.56 -3.16
N LYS A 47 -8.61 -10.98 -2.77
CA LYS A 47 -9.93 -11.51 -3.11
C LYS A 47 -10.15 -11.60 -4.61
N SER A 48 -9.66 -10.61 -5.38
CA SER A 48 -9.78 -10.62 -6.83
C SER A 48 -8.97 -11.74 -7.46
N TYR A 49 -7.73 -11.93 -7.01
CA TYR A 49 -6.88 -13.01 -7.49
C TYR A 49 -7.48 -14.37 -7.14
N HIS A 50 -7.93 -14.54 -5.90
CA HIS A 50 -8.56 -15.79 -5.47
C HIS A 50 -9.84 -16.09 -6.28
N ALA A 51 -10.70 -15.10 -6.54
CA ALA A 51 -11.89 -15.27 -7.37
C ALA A 51 -11.54 -15.60 -8.83
N TYR A 52 -10.53 -14.92 -9.39
CA TYR A 52 -10.05 -15.13 -10.75
C TYR A 52 -9.51 -16.55 -10.97
N MET A 53 -8.63 -17.02 -10.08
CA MET A 53 -8.03 -18.36 -10.15
C MET A 53 -9.07 -19.46 -9.92
N ASN A 54 -9.97 -19.28 -8.94
CA ASN A 54 -11.05 -20.24 -8.68
C ASN A 54 -12.00 -20.37 -9.89
N ALA A 55 -12.24 -19.29 -10.64
CA ALA A 55 -13.06 -19.32 -11.85
C ALA A 55 -12.44 -20.17 -12.98
N GLN A 56 -11.11 -20.36 -12.95
CA GLN A 56 -10.37 -21.24 -13.86
C GLN A 56 -10.13 -22.65 -13.28
N GLY A 57 -10.67 -22.95 -12.09
CA GLY A 57 -10.46 -24.22 -11.40
C GLY A 57 -9.07 -24.38 -10.78
N GLN A 58 -8.35 -23.28 -10.56
CA GLN A 58 -7.02 -23.26 -9.95
C GLN A 58 -7.09 -22.77 -8.51
N VAL A 59 -6.13 -23.20 -7.67
CA VAL A 59 -6.00 -22.74 -6.27
C VAL A 59 -4.88 -21.69 -6.21
N ALA A 60 -5.19 -20.53 -5.62
CA ALA A 60 -4.21 -19.46 -5.42
C ALA A 60 -3.47 -19.64 -4.09
N ASP A 61 -2.12 -19.62 -4.11
CA ASP A 61 -1.35 -19.42 -2.87
C ASP A 61 -1.15 -17.93 -2.61
N SER A 62 -2.18 -17.28 -2.06
CA SER A 62 -2.17 -15.85 -1.75
C SER A 62 -2.27 -15.57 -0.24
N ARG A 63 -1.61 -14.51 0.22
CA ARG A 63 -1.70 -14.00 1.59
C ARG A 63 -1.93 -12.50 1.57
N TYR A 64 -2.99 -12.03 2.22
CA TYR A 64 -3.11 -10.62 2.57
C TYR A 64 -2.12 -10.29 3.69
N MET A 65 -1.15 -9.41 3.40
CA MET A 65 -0.07 -9.08 4.32
C MET A 65 -0.25 -7.68 4.87
N LEU A 66 -0.49 -7.60 6.19
CA LEU A 66 -0.50 -6.33 6.90
C LEU A 66 0.91 -5.72 6.87
N VAL A 67 0.98 -4.55 6.27
CA VAL A 67 2.21 -3.76 6.14
C VAL A 67 1.81 -2.32 5.92
N SER A 68 2.64 -1.38 6.35
CA SER A 68 2.53 0.00 5.92
C SER A 68 3.91 0.61 5.88
N ARG A 69 4.09 1.60 5.00
CA ARG A 69 5.37 2.30 4.89
C ARG A 69 5.80 2.93 6.22
N GLY A 70 4.88 3.57 6.93
CA GLY A 70 5.17 4.18 8.24
C GLY A 70 5.53 3.15 9.33
N PHE A 71 4.86 2.00 9.34
CA PHE A 71 5.24 0.91 10.24
C PHE A 71 6.64 0.35 9.92
N LEU A 72 6.97 0.17 8.63
CA LEU A 72 8.31 -0.25 8.22
C LEU A 72 9.38 0.80 8.54
N PHE A 73 9.06 2.09 8.45
CA PHE A 73 9.95 3.15 8.94
C PHE A 73 10.17 3.05 10.44
N LYS A 74 9.11 2.82 11.24
CA LYS A 74 9.21 2.62 12.70
C LYS A 74 10.17 1.50 13.06
N ILE A 75 9.96 0.29 12.55
CA ILE A 75 10.85 -0.84 12.87
C ILE A 75 12.23 -0.68 12.21
N GLY A 76 12.31 0.05 11.09
CA GLY A 76 13.56 0.43 10.44
C GLY A 76 14.43 1.39 11.24
N LEU A 77 13.90 2.06 12.27
CA LEU A 77 14.73 2.80 13.24
C LEU A 77 15.77 1.92 13.94
N LEU A 78 15.57 0.59 13.98
CA LEU A 78 16.56 -0.35 14.50
C LEU A 78 17.66 -0.72 13.51
N LYS A 79 17.58 -0.21 12.28
CA LYS A 79 18.49 -0.56 11.18
C LYS A 79 18.90 0.70 10.41
N PRO A 80 20.03 1.33 10.76
CA PRO A 80 20.53 2.56 10.11
C PRO A 80 20.61 2.49 8.58
N SER A 81 20.87 1.31 8.00
CA SER A 81 20.89 1.12 6.54
C SER A 81 19.55 1.40 5.85
N SER A 82 18.44 1.52 6.60
CA SER A 82 17.11 1.87 6.08
C SER A 82 16.84 3.37 6.06
N TYR A 83 17.64 4.19 6.76
CA TYR A 83 17.39 5.62 6.94
C TYR A 83 17.29 6.40 5.63
N PRO A 84 18.09 6.13 4.58
CA PRO A 84 17.91 6.80 3.29
C PRO A 84 16.50 6.64 2.70
N TYR A 85 15.80 5.54 3.02
CA TYR A 85 14.45 5.26 2.53
C TYR A 85 13.36 5.93 3.37
N SER A 86 13.59 6.14 4.66
CA SER A 86 12.65 6.88 5.51
C SER A 86 12.86 8.39 5.46
N LEU A 87 14.10 8.84 5.26
CA LEU A 87 14.49 10.25 5.28
C LEU A 87 14.61 10.88 3.90
N GLY A 88 14.57 10.09 2.82
CA GLY A 88 14.69 10.57 1.44
C GLY A 88 13.44 11.22 0.86
N PHE A 89 12.36 11.34 1.63
CA PHE A 89 11.11 11.98 1.22
C PHE A 89 10.97 13.36 1.86
N ASN A 90 10.36 14.30 1.13
CA ASN A 90 10.13 15.66 1.59
C ASN A 90 9.44 15.70 2.96
N PHE A 91 9.95 16.55 3.84
CA PHE A 91 9.36 16.87 5.14
C PHE A 91 9.92 18.19 5.64
N THR A 92 9.07 19.03 6.22
CA THR A 92 9.50 20.25 6.90
C THR A 92 8.75 20.35 8.21
N GLY A 93 9.48 20.48 9.31
CA GLY A 93 8.89 20.53 10.65
C GLY A 93 9.93 20.27 11.73
N THR A 94 9.48 19.98 12.94
CA THR A 94 10.37 19.64 14.05
C THR A 94 10.74 18.16 14.07
N ILE A 95 11.83 17.80 14.76
CA ILE A 95 12.16 16.40 15.07
C ILE A 95 10.98 15.70 15.75
N TYR A 96 10.30 16.35 16.69
CA TYR A 96 9.10 15.80 17.31
C TYR A 96 8.03 15.41 16.28
N GLN A 97 7.72 16.32 15.35
CA GLN A 97 6.74 16.06 14.30
C GLN A 97 7.19 14.92 13.39
N LEU A 98 8.47 14.88 13.00
CA LEU A 98 9.03 13.81 12.18
C LEU A 98 8.88 12.44 12.85
N LEU A 99 9.25 12.33 14.14
CA LEU A 99 9.15 11.09 14.92
C LEU A 99 7.71 10.64 15.09
N ARG A 100 6.79 11.57 15.30
CA ARG A 100 5.37 11.29 15.51
C ARG A 100 4.66 10.87 14.23
N THR A 101 4.88 11.56 13.11
CA THR A 101 4.15 11.29 11.86
C THR A 101 4.82 10.22 11.02
N ARG A 102 6.13 10.35 10.76
CA ARG A 102 6.85 9.46 9.83
C ARG A 102 7.23 8.13 10.45
N PHE A 103 7.63 8.16 11.72
CA PHE A 103 8.06 6.98 12.47
C PHE A 103 7.01 6.44 13.45
N ILE A 104 5.84 7.09 13.55
CA ILE A 104 4.69 6.64 14.35
C ILE A 104 5.10 6.34 15.80
N LEU A 105 6.00 7.14 16.37
CA LEU A 105 6.37 7.03 17.77
C LEU A 105 5.35 7.77 18.65
N SER A 106 5.03 7.18 19.80
CA SER A 106 4.14 7.81 20.77
C SER A 106 4.84 8.96 21.50
N ASP A 107 4.07 9.95 21.95
CA ASP A 107 4.59 11.09 22.71
C ASP A 107 5.37 10.63 23.97
N VAL A 108 4.92 9.56 24.61
CA VAL A 108 5.62 8.93 25.75
C VAL A 108 7.02 8.46 25.34
N SER A 109 7.13 7.73 24.23
CA SER A 109 8.42 7.22 23.75
C SER A 109 9.35 8.36 23.34
N ILE A 110 8.81 9.38 22.65
CA ILE A 110 9.58 10.54 22.21
C ILE A 110 10.16 11.29 23.42
N ASN A 111 9.35 11.54 24.45
CA ASN A 111 9.77 12.25 25.67
C ASN A 111 10.78 11.46 26.52
N GLN A 112 10.77 10.12 26.45
CA GLN A 112 11.75 9.28 27.15
C GLN A 112 13.11 9.26 26.43
N ILE A 113 13.14 9.35 25.10
CA ILE A 113 14.35 9.15 24.29
C ILE A 113 15.05 10.48 23.97
N PHE A 114 14.27 11.49 23.59
CA PHE A 114 14.75 12.76 23.03
C PHE A 114 14.54 13.91 24.02
N THR A 115 15.55 14.74 24.18
CA THR A 115 15.49 15.95 25.01
C THR A 115 14.56 16.99 24.40
N ALA A 116 14.02 17.89 25.24
CA ALA A 116 13.18 18.99 24.75
C ALA A 116 13.89 19.91 23.73
N LYS A 117 15.22 20.01 23.80
CA LYS A 117 16.02 20.75 22.82
C LYS A 117 16.05 20.04 21.47
N GLU A 118 16.33 18.74 21.46
CA GLU A 118 16.33 17.93 20.23
C GLU A 118 14.94 17.92 19.58
N GLN A 119 13.88 17.72 20.37
CA GLN A 119 12.50 17.67 19.87
C GLN A 119 12.06 18.95 19.14
N LYS A 120 12.54 20.13 19.58
CA LYS A 120 12.20 21.45 19.01
C LYS A 120 13.07 21.84 17.81
N GLN A 121 14.10 21.07 17.49
CA GLN A 121 14.95 21.33 16.33
C GLN A 121 14.13 21.21 15.05
N ASN A 122 14.18 22.24 14.21
CA ASN A 122 13.60 22.21 12.86
C ASN A 122 14.50 21.41 11.93
N VAL A 123 13.88 20.67 11.01
CA VAL A 123 14.53 19.90 9.97
C VAL A 123 13.77 20.02 8.65
N CYS A 124 14.52 20.00 7.56
CA CYS A 124 14.04 19.94 6.19
C CYS A 124 14.65 18.71 5.52
N LEU A 125 13.83 17.72 5.17
CA LEU A 125 14.26 16.54 4.43
C LEU A 125 13.98 16.73 2.94
N PRO A 126 14.87 16.24 2.05
CA PRO A 126 16.01 15.38 2.34
C PRO A 126 17.31 16.10 2.77
N ASP A 127 17.33 17.43 2.80
CA ASP A 127 18.56 18.23 3.04
C ASP A 127 19.26 17.90 4.37
N ASP A 128 18.50 17.71 5.44
CA ASP A 128 18.98 17.39 6.79
C ASP A 128 19.13 15.88 7.05
N MET A 129 19.09 15.03 6.01
CA MET A 129 19.12 13.57 6.17
C MET A 129 20.32 13.09 7.00
N VAL A 130 21.51 13.64 6.77
CA VAL A 130 22.74 13.24 7.50
C VAL A 130 22.61 13.59 8.98
N THR A 131 22.20 14.81 9.28
CA THR A 131 21.99 15.30 10.66
C THR A 131 20.97 14.45 11.40
N VAL A 132 19.83 14.16 10.77
CA VAL A 132 18.77 13.33 11.37
C VAL A 132 19.24 11.89 11.55
N SER A 133 19.97 11.33 10.58
CA SER A 133 20.51 9.97 10.68
C SER A 133 21.45 9.82 11.88
N GLN A 134 22.38 10.75 12.05
CA GLN A 134 23.31 10.77 13.18
C GLN A 134 22.58 10.89 14.53
N LEU A 135 21.53 11.73 14.59
CA LEU A 135 20.70 11.84 15.79
C LEU A 135 20.03 10.49 16.09
N LEU A 136 19.38 9.86 15.11
CA LEU A 136 18.70 8.57 15.30
C LEU A 136 19.68 7.46 15.70
N GLU A 137 20.85 7.37 15.05
CA GLU A 137 21.92 6.44 15.41
C GLU A 137 22.38 6.64 16.86
N SER A 138 22.57 7.89 17.31
CA SER A 138 22.97 8.19 18.69
C SER A 138 21.93 7.78 19.74
N LYS A 139 20.68 7.49 19.33
CA LYS A 139 19.58 7.05 20.19
C LYS A 139 19.24 5.57 20.02
N LEU A 140 19.99 4.81 19.23
CA LEU A 140 19.67 3.42 18.89
C LEU A 140 19.49 2.54 20.14
N ASP A 141 20.36 2.68 21.14
CA ASP A 141 20.28 1.94 22.41
C ASP A 141 18.98 2.22 23.17
N LYS A 142 18.43 3.43 23.05
CA LYS A 142 17.16 3.82 23.69
C LYS A 142 15.94 3.46 22.85
N LEU A 143 16.07 3.46 21.53
CA LEU A 143 15.02 3.07 20.58
C LEU A 143 14.77 1.55 20.60
N THR A 144 15.83 0.77 20.71
CA THR A 144 15.81 -0.70 20.71
C THR A 144 14.77 -1.30 21.66
N PRO A 145 14.79 -1.01 22.99
CA PRO A 145 13.84 -1.63 23.91
C PRO A 145 12.36 -1.24 23.63
N ILE A 146 12.11 -0.10 22.99
CA ILE A 146 10.75 0.39 22.71
C ILE A 146 10.18 -0.26 21.43
N ILE A 147 11.04 -0.51 20.44
CA ILE A 147 10.61 -0.94 19.09
C ILE A 147 10.75 -2.45 18.90
N SER A 148 11.65 -3.11 19.62
CA SER A 148 11.94 -4.55 19.42
C SER A 148 10.69 -5.41 19.58
N GLN A 149 9.80 -5.10 20.52
CA GLN A 149 8.54 -5.84 20.68
C GLN A 149 7.70 -5.86 19.39
N SER A 150 7.59 -4.72 18.71
CA SER A 150 6.87 -4.61 17.43
C SER A 150 7.62 -5.33 16.30
N ALA A 151 8.95 -5.20 16.26
CA ALA A 151 9.78 -5.82 15.24
C ALA A 151 9.75 -7.36 15.33
N ASP A 152 9.84 -7.90 16.55
CA ASP A 152 9.81 -9.34 16.82
C ASP A 152 8.43 -9.92 16.52
N ALA A 153 7.36 -9.28 16.99
CA ALA A 153 5.99 -9.70 16.68
C ALA A 153 5.74 -9.69 15.16
N TYR A 154 6.25 -8.68 14.45
CA TYR A 154 6.10 -8.62 13.00
C TYR A 154 6.90 -9.70 12.26
N ARG A 155 8.13 -9.99 12.71
CA ARG A 155 8.91 -11.10 12.16
C ARG A 155 8.17 -12.43 12.31
N SER A 156 7.61 -12.70 13.48
CA SER A 156 6.80 -13.91 13.73
C SER A 156 5.49 -13.91 12.91
N TYR A 157 4.88 -12.76 12.68
CA TYR A 157 3.73 -12.64 11.78
C TYR A 157 4.12 -13.01 10.33
N LEU A 158 5.25 -12.49 9.83
CA LEU A 158 5.76 -12.86 8.50
C LEU A 158 6.09 -14.35 8.41
N GLU A 159 6.67 -14.95 9.46
CA GLU A 159 6.88 -16.40 9.55
C GLU A 159 5.55 -17.17 9.47
N SER A 160 4.49 -16.71 10.15
CA SER A 160 3.17 -17.35 10.10
C SER A 160 2.49 -17.27 8.73
N LEU A 161 2.86 -16.27 7.91
CA LEU A 161 2.43 -16.18 6.51
C LEU A 161 3.31 -17.01 5.56
N GLY A 162 4.40 -17.58 6.08
CA GLY A 162 5.43 -18.29 5.32
C GLY A 162 6.22 -17.37 4.38
N TYR A 163 6.42 -16.10 4.76
CA TYR A 163 7.23 -15.12 4.02
C TYR A 163 8.67 -15.58 3.76
N PHE A 164 9.22 -16.38 4.67
CA PHE A 164 10.60 -16.83 4.61
C PHE A 164 10.81 -18.14 3.85
N GLU A 165 9.73 -18.86 3.50
CA GLU A 165 9.78 -20.22 2.94
C GLU A 165 10.19 -20.27 1.46
N SER A 166 9.89 -19.23 0.68
CA SER A 166 10.05 -19.24 -0.78
C SER A 166 10.59 -17.91 -1.33
N SER A 167 10.52 -17.74 -2.66
CA SER A 167 10.54 -16.44 -3.32
C SER A 167 9.50 -15.51 -2.70
N VAL A 168 9.83 -14.23 -2.57
CA VAL A 168 8.92 -13.21 -2.04
C VAL A 168 8.34 -12.44 -3.21
N ASN A 169 7.10 -12.76 -3.59
CA ASN A 169 6.35 -12.02 -4.60
C ASN A 169 5.36 -11.09 -3.91
N VAL A 170 5.55 -9.78 -4.02
CA VAL A 170 4.65 -8.77 -3.43
C VAL A 170 3.74 -8.17 -4.49
N VAL A 171 2.49 -7.88 -4.13
CA VAL A 171 1.48 -7.33 -5.04
C VAL A 171 0.91 -6.03 -4.48
N ASP A 172 0.86 -4.99 -5.30
CA ASP A 172 0.39 -3.65 -4.92
C ASP A 172 -0.12 -2.87 -6.16
N VAL A 173 -0.95 -1.85 -5.97
CA VAL A 173 -1.30 -0.90 -7.04
C VAL A 173 -0.28 0.23 -7.18
N GLY A 174 0.49 0.50 -6.11
CA GLY A 174 1.43 1.62 -6.03
C GLY A 174 2.59 1.55 -7.03
N TYR A 175 3.32 2.65 -7.19
CA TYR A 175 4.25 2.84 -8.32
C TYR A 175 5.74 2.92 -7.97
N SER A 176 6.06 3.18 -6.70
CA SER A 176 7.45 3.46 -6.27
C SER A 176 8.20 2.27 -5.66
N GLY A 177 7.49 1.20 -5.29
CA GLY A 177 8.06 0.01 -4.66
C GLY A 177 8.71 0.25 -3.29
N SER A 178 8.33 1.33 -2.60
CA SER A 178 8.97 1.74 -1.34
C SER A 178 8.83 0.68 -0.24
N ILE A 179 7.64 0.08 -0.10
CA ILE A 179 7.40 -1.00 0.87
C ILE A 179 8.25 -2.23 0.53
N GLN A 180 8.29 -2.64 -0.74
CA GLN A 180 9.10 -3.77 -1.21
C GLN A 180 10.60 -3.60 -0.88
N LYS A 181 11.15 -2.40 -1.14
CA LYS A 181 12.54 -2.08 -0.82
C LYS A 181 12.81 -2.14 0.68
N LEU A 182 11.90 -1.60 1.51
CA LEU A 182 12.01 -1.69 2.97
C LEU A 182 11.94 -3.13 3.46
N LEU A 183 11.02 -3.95 2.95
CA LEU A 183 10.93 -5.37 3.28
C LEU A 183 12.24 -6.10 2.95
N THR A 184 12.82 -5.80 1.78
CA THR A 184 14.12 -6.34 1.34
C THR A 184 15.24 -5.96 2.31
N ILE A 185 15.33 -4.69 2.71
CA ILE A 185 16.36 -4.21 3.65
C ILE A 185 16.18 -4.85 5.03
N LEU A 186 14.96 -4.85 5.56
CA LEU A 186 14.69 -5.26 6.94
C LEU A 186 14.86 -6.76 7.12
N PHE A 187 14.39 -7.55 6.15
CA PHE A 187 14.35 -9.01 6.25
C PHE A 187 15.41 -9.75 5.42
N GLY A 188 16.24 -9.02 4.66
CA GLY A 188 17.38 -9.58 3.95
C GLY A 188 17.01 -10.63 2.89
N LYS A 189 15.87 -10.44 2.24
CA LYS A 189 15.34 -11.34 1.19
C LYS A 189 15.19 -10.56 -0.10
N SER A 190 15.64 -11.15 -1.20
CA SER A 190 15.31 -10.63 -2.54
C SER A 190 13.80 -10.72 -2.77
N THR A 191 13.24 -9.72 -3.46
CA THR A 191 11.80 -9.58 -3.67
C THR A 191 11.47 -9.31 -5.14
N LYS A 192 10.35 -9.87 -5.61
CA LYS A 192 9.75 -9.56 -6.91
C LYS A 192 8.42 -8.84 -6.67
N GLY A 193 8.22 -7.71 -7.31
CA GLY A 193 7.06 -6.86 -7.14
C GLY A 193 6.20 -6.86 -8.39
N HIS A 194 4.90 -7.09 -8.19
CA HIS A 194 3.86 -7.15 -9.20
C HIS A 194 2.95 -5.94 -8.99
N TYR A 195 3.11 -4.94 -9.84
CA TYR A 195 2.44 -3.67 -9.71
C TYR A 195 1.47 -3.42 -10.85
N LEU A 196 0.38 -2.70 -10.58
CA LEU A 196 -0.44 -2.17 -11.68
C LEU A 196 0.40 -1.19 -12.52
N ILE A 197 1.09 -0.25 -11.88
CA ILE A 197 1.99 0.70 -12.54
C ILE A 197 3.33 0.65 -11.82
N ALA A 198 4.46 0.63 -12.54
CA ALA A 198 5.80 0.69 -11.93
C ALA A 198 6.62 1.85 -12.50
N SER A 199 6.94 2.85 -11.68
CA SER A 199 7.70 4.03 -12.14
C SER A 199 9.16 3.74 -12.44
N LYS A 200 9.76 2.77 -11.73
CA LYS A 200 11.16 2.35 -11.89
C LYS A 200 11.19 0.82 -12.00
N PRO A 201 10.77 0.26 -13.15
CA PRO A 201 10.72 -1.18 -13.37
C PRO A 201 12.13 -1.79 -13.41
N GLY A 202 12.18 -3.11 -13.40
CA GLY A 202 13.41 -3.88 -13.53
C GLY A 202 14.10 -4.16 -12.20
N GLU A 203 15.33 -4.66 -12.28
CA GLU A 203 16.10 -5.11 -11.13
C GLU A 203 16.97 -3.99 -10.54
N THR A 204 16.96 -3.87 -9.22
CA THR A 204 17.82 -2.97 -8.47
C THR A 204 18.43 -3.69 -7.27
N ALA A 205 19.71 -3.44 -7.00
CA ALA A 205 20.37 -3.96 -5.81
C ALA A 205 20.04 -3.07 -4.60
N VAL A 206 19.55 -3.69 -3.53
CA VAL A 206 19.19 -3.03 -2.28
C VAL A 206 19.74 -3.84 -1.11
N ALA A 207 20.67 -3.26 -0.35
CA ALA A 207 21.29 -3.89 0.82
C ALA A 207 21.79 -5.34 0.54
N GLY A 208 22.47 -5.54 -0.60
CA GLY A 208 23.01 -6.84 -1.00
C GLY A 208 21.99 -7.84 -1.54
N ASN A 209 20.72 -7.45 -1.70
CA ASN A 209 19.64 -8.27 -2.25
C ASN A 209 19.07 -7.65 -3.54
N THR A 210 18.37 -8.46 -4.33
CA THR A 210 17.72 -8.01 -5.57
C THR A 210 16.27 -7.63 -5.32
N VAL A 211 15.88 -6.46 -5.81
CA VAL A 211 14.50 -5.99 -5.89
C VAL A 211 14.13 -5.90 -7.37
N SER A 212 13.22 -6.76 -7.83
CA SER A 212 12.65 -6.66 -9.18
C SER A 212 11.26 -6.03 -9.12
N MET A 213 10.96 -5.10 -10.01
CA MET A 213 9.65 -4.47 -10.13
C MET A 213 9.08 -4.64 -11.54
N HIS A 214 7.83 -5.07 -11.64
CA HIS A 214 7.09 -5.18 -12.90
C HIS A 214 5.78 -4.41 -12.83
N GLY A 215 5.48 -3.60 -13.85
CA GLY A 215 4.23 -2.87 -14.01
C GLY A 215 3.37 -3.46 -15.12
N TYR A 216 2.13 -3.84 -14.83
CA TYR A 216 1.27 -4.59 -15.76
C TYR A 216 0.33 -3.75 -16.62
N LEU A 217 -0.01 -2.55 -16.17
CA LEU A 217 -0.67 -1.53 -16.98
C LEU A 217 0.38 -0.60 -17.63
N LYS A 218 1.37 -0.17 -16.85
CA LYS A 218 2.40 0.75 -17.35
C LYS A 218 3.71 0.66 -16.57
N GLU A 219 4.80 0.90 -17.28
CA GLU A 219 6.14 1.01 -16.70
C GLU A 219 6.82 2.32 -17.10
N GLY A 220 7.76 2.78 -16.27
CA GLY A 220 8.66 3.89 -16.60
C GLY A 220 8.03 5.30 -16.57
N VAL A 221 6.83 5.43 -15.99
CA VAL A 221 6.10 6.71 -15.85
C VAL A 221 6.21 7.26 -14.43
N LYS A 222 6.31 8.58 -14.26
CA LYS A 222 6.27 9.21 -12.93
C LYS A 222 5.00 10.02 -12.71
N LEU A 223 4.67 10.20 -11.43
CA LEU A 223 3.58 11.08 -11.02
C LEU A 223 3.86 12.50 -11.52
N GLU A 224 2.81 13.18 -11.98
CA GLU A 224 2.83 14.55 -12.52
C GLU A 224 3.56 14.70 -13.88
N GLU A 225 3.80 13.59 -14.60
CA GLU A 225 4.35 13.61 -15.96
C GLU A 225 3.27 13.43 -17.06
N GLY A 226 1.97 13.50 -16.69
CA GLY A 226 0.85 13.54 -17.63
C GLY A 226 0.18 12.19 -17.93
N TYR A 227 0.63 11.11 -17.29
CA TYR A 227 -0.01 9.80 -17.41
C TYR A 227 -1.20 9.71 -16.44
N LEU A 228 -2.39 10.06 -16.93
CA LEU A 228 -3.62 10.20 -16.15
C LEU A 228 -3.93 9.05 -15.17
N PRO A 229 -3.78 7.76 -15.52
CA PRO A 229 -4.01 6.67 -14.56
C PRO A 229 -3.11 6.73 -13.32
N LEU A 230 -1.86 7.18 -13.48
CA LEU A 230 -0.94 7.38 -12.35
C LEU A 230 -1.23 8.70 -11.62
N ASP A 231 -1.37 9.79 -12.37
CA ASP A 231 -1.60 11.14 -11.81
C ASP A 231 -2.90 11.22 -11.00
N ARG A 232 -3.86 10.34 -11.29
CA ARG A 232 -5.14 10.24 -10.59
C ARG A 232 -5.34 8.87 -9.92
N SER A 233 -4.24 8.20 -9.55
CA SER A 233 -4.23 6.89 -8.88
C SER A 233 -5.06 6.84 -7.59
N MET A 234 -5.25 7.99 -6.93
CA MET A 234 -6.13 8.18 -5.77
C MET A 234 -7.53 7.55 -5.95
N PHE A 235 -8.09 7.55 -7.17
CA PHE A 235 -9.39 6.91 -7.44
C PHE A 235 -9.38 5.39 -7.26
N LEU A 236 -8.31 4.73 -7.68
CA LEU A 236 -8.16 3.28 -7.50
C LEU A 236 -7.82 2.94 -6.05
N GLU A 237 -6.90 3.69 -5.44
CA GLU A 237 -6.49 3.50 -4.03
C GLU A 237 -7.68 3.64 -3.07
N SER A 238 -8.57 4.60 -3.33
CA SER A 238 -9.72 4.82 -2.46
C SER A 238 -10.79 3.72 -2.60
N LEU A 239 -10.96 3.15 -3.80
CA LEU A 239 -11.92 2.05 -4.04
C LEU A 239 -11.38 0.69 -3.59
N LEU A 240 -10.06 0.51 -3.57
CA LEU A 240 -9.43 -0.74 -3.15
C LEU A 240 -9.03 -0.74 -1.67
N THR A 241 -9.39 0.28 -0.89
CA THR A 241 -9.07 0.34 0.54
C THR A 241 -9.66 -0.83 1.35
N ALA A 242 -8.96 -1.22 2.42
CA ALA A 242 -9.38 -2.21 3.40
C ALA A 242 -10.36 -1.60 4.43
N PRO A 243 -11.12 -2.43 5.18
CA PRO A 243 -12.10 -1.93 6.15
C PRO A 243 -11.47 -1.30 7.41
N GLN A 244 -10.18 -1.57 7.65
CA GLN A 244 -9.40 -0.98 8.74
C GLN A 244 -8.72 0.32 8.30
N GLY A 245 -8.34 1.14 9.29
CA GLY A 245 -7.40 2.24 9.07
C GLY A 245 -6.00 1.73 8.69
N GLN A 246 -5.05 2.65 8.48
CA GLN A 246 -3.69 2.27 8.15
C GLN A 246 -3.06 1.40 9.24
N PHE A 247 -2.37 0.31 8.88
CA PHE A 247 -1.64 -0.51 9.83
C PHE A 247 -0.51 0.29 10.51
N GLN A 248 -0.52 0.35 11.84
CA GLN A 248 0.40 1.20 12.63
C GLN A 248 1.31 0.41 13.56
N ASP A 249 0.86 -0.72 14.10
CA ASP A 249 1.66 -1.52 15.04
C ASP A 249 1.16 -2.95 15.17
N ILE A 250 2.01 -3.83 15.67
CA ILE A 250 1.68 -5.22 16.02
C ILE A 250 2.35 -5.58 17.34
N ARG A 251 1.67 -6.40 18.15
CA ARG A 251 2.23 -6.98 19.38
C ARG A 251 1.81 -8.44 19.51
N TYR A 252 2.55 -9.22 20.29
CA TYR A 252 2.05 -10.51 20.75
C TYR A 252 0.83 -10.31 21.62
N SER A 253 -0.22 -11.10 21.37
CA SER A 253 -1.41 -11.05 22.20
C SER A 253 -1.12 -11.54 23.60
N ALA A 254 -1.69 -10.86 24.60
CA ALA A 254 -1.74 -11.37 25.97
C ALA A 254 -2.87 -12.40 26.16
N LEU A 255 -3.75 -12.58 25.15
CA LEU A 255 -4.88 -13.49 25.19
C LEU A 255 -4.57 -14.78 24.44
N ASN A 256 -5.05 -15.92 24.96
CA ASN A 256 -4.75 -17.24 24.38
C ASN A 256 -5.52 -17.57 23.08
N ASN A 257 -6.44 -16.71 22.62
CA ASN A 257 -7.32 -16.99 21.49
C ASN A 257 -6.78 -16.53 20.13
N HIS A 258 -5.69 -15.76 20.11
CA HIS A 258 -5.02 -15.34 18.88
C HIS A 258 -3.56 -14.96 19.18
N THR A 259 -2.69 -15.00 18.18
CA THR A 259 -1.24 -14.79 18.37
C THR A 259 -0.84 -13.32 18.41
N PHE A 260 -1.53 -12.46 17.64
CA PHE A 260 -1.11 -11.08 17.39
C PHE A 260 -2.23 -10.05 17.57
N ASP A 261 -1.97 -9.02 18.36
CA ASP A 261 -2.79 -7.81 18.41
C ASP A 261 -2.31 -6.83 17.32
N PHE A 262 -3.22 -6.41 16.44
CA PHE A 262 -2.94 -5.45 15.37
C PHE A 262 -3.55 -4.08 15.70
N TYR A 263 -2.75 -3.02 15.56
CA TYR A 263 -3.14 -1.65 15.82
C TYR A 263 -3.23 -0.87 14.51
N PHE A 264 -4.33 -0.14 14.36
CA PHE A 264 -4.66 0.62 13.16
C PHE A 264 -4.88 2.08 13.50
N GLY A 265 -4.55 2.95 12.53
CA GLY A 265 -4.89 4.36 12.58
C GLY A 265 -6.40 4.59 12.45
N ARG A 266 -6.77 5.88 12.41
CA ARG A 266 -8.16 6.28 12.23
C ARG A 266 -8.74 5.75 10.91
N LYS A 267 -10.05 5.57 10.90
CA LYS A 267 -10.80 5.35 9.66
C LYS A 267 -11.04 6.69 8.97
N VAL A 268 -10.99 6.71 7.64
CA VAL A 268 -11.42 7.86 6.84
C VAL A 268 -12.80 7.59 6.22
N ALA A 269 -13.32 8.54 5.46
CA ALA A 269 -14.69 8.49 4.94
C ALA A 269 -14.99 7.22 4.12
N SER A 270 -14.00 6.69 3.38
CA SER A 270 -14.15 5.45 2.61
C SER A 270 -14.37 4.23 3.52
N GLN A 271 -13.66 4.10 4.66
CA GLN A 271 -13.92 3.02 5.62
C GLN A 271 -15.19 3.23 6.46
N HIS A 272 -15.62 4.48 6.70
CA HIS A 272 -16.92 4.72 7.34
C HIS A 272 -18.09 4.33 6.43
N ASN A 273 -17.92 4.46 5.11
CA ASN A 273 -18.87 4.06 4.09
C ASN A 273 -18.52 2.71 3.44
N PHE A 274 -17.81 1.82 4.17
CA PHE A 274 -17.26 0.58 3.59
C PHE A 274 -18.33 -0.31 2.94
N HIS A 275 -19.55 -0.34 3.47
CA HIS A 275 -20.67 -1.07 2.89
C HIS A 275 -20.99 -0.66 1.43
N MET A 276 -20.74 0.60 1.07
CA MET A 276 -20.90 1.10 -0.31
C MET A 276 -19.75 0.64 -1.21
N LEU A 277 -18.53 0.65 -0.66
CA LEU A 277 -17.34 0.15 -1.32
C LEU A 277 -17.45 -1.36 -1.59
N GLU A 278 -18.01 -2.13 -0.64
CA GLU A 278 -18.33 -3.54 -0.85
C GLU A 278 -19.29 -3.74 -2.03
N GLN A 279 -20.27 -2.86 -2.26
CA GLN A 279 -21.13 -2.99 -3.45
C GLN A 279 -20.33 -2.82 -4.75
N ILE A 280 -19.41 -1.84 -4.81
CA ILE A 280 -18.55 -1.63 -5.98
C ILE A 280 -17.63 -2.85 -6.17
N CYS A 281 -16.89 -3.25 -5.15
CA CYS A 281 -15.94 -4.36 -5.26
C CYS A 281 -16.64 -5.69 -5.56
N ASN A 282 -17.79 -5.97 -4.95
CA ASN A 282 -18.56 -7.18 -5.27
C ASN A 282 -19.06 -7.16 -6.73
N GLY A 283 -19.55 -6.03 -7.24
CA GLY A 283 -19.90 -5.91 -8.66
C GLY A 283 -18.71 -6.13 -9.60
N ALA A 284 -17.52 -5.67 -9.20
CA ALA A 284 -16.29 -5.90 -9.95
C ALA A 284 -15.87 -7.37 -9.95
N LEU A 285 -15.92 -8.03 -8.78
CA LEU A 285 -15.58 -9.45 -8.62
C LEU A 285 -16.57 -10.37 -9.35
N GLU A 286 -17.87 -10.08 -9.27
CA GLU A 286 -18.93 -10.79 -9.99
C GLU A 286 -18.66 -10.75 -11.50
N GLN A 287 -18.40 -9.56 -12.07
CA GLN A 287 -18.15 -9.40 -13.50
C GLN A 287 -16.81 -10.03 -13.95
N MET A 288 -15.75 -9.84 -13.18
CA MET A 288 -14.43 -10.41 -13.47
C MET A 288 -14.46 -11.94 -13.45
N THR A 289 -15.21 -12.53 -12.52
CA THR A 289 -15.41 -13.99 -12.46
C THR A 289 -16.06 -14.50 -13.75
N GLU A 290 -17.05 -13.78 -14.28
CA GLU A 290 -17.68 -14.13 -15.55
C GLU A 290 -16.75 -13.95 -16.75
N TYR A 291 -15.89 -12.92 -16.74
CA TYR A 291 -14.84 -12.78 -17.75
C TYR A 291 -13.85 -13.95 -17.71
N SER A 292 -13.37 -14.32 -16.53
CA SER A 292 -12.45 -15.43 -16.32
C SER A 292 -13.02 -16.77 -16.83
N LYS A 293 -14.26 -17.12 -16.45
CA LYS A 293 -14.94 -18.34 -16.92
C LYS A 293 -15.10 -18.40 -18.44
N LYS A 294 -15.27 -17.26 -19.09
CA LYS A 294 -15.46 -17.14 -20.55
C LYS A 294 -14.16 -16.96 -21.32
N GLY A 295 -13.02 -16.89 -20.64
CA GLY A 295 -11.71 -16.61 -21.25
C GLY A 295 -11.65 -15.21 -21.88
N ILE A 296 -12.38 -14.24 -21.32
CA ILE A 296 -12.34 -12.85 -21.80
C ILE A 296 -11.08 -12.18 -21.27
N GLU A 297 -10.22 -11.75 -22.20
CA GLU A 297 -9.00 -10.99 -21.92
C GLU A 297 -9.21 -9.49 -22.13
N PHE A 298 -8.41 -8.66 -21.45
CA PHE A 298 -8.37 -7.21 -21.68
C PHE A 298 -6.95 -6.81 -22.10
N THR A 299 -6.84 -5.88 -23.04
CA THR A 299 -5.54 -5.29 -23.37
C THR A 299 -5.21 -4.10 -22.47
N VAL A 300 -3.93 -3.71 -22.44
CA VAL A 300 -3.50 -2.51 -21.72
C VAL A 300 -4.22 -1.26 -22.25
N GLU A 301 -4.37 -1.14 -23.57
CA GLU A 301 -4.99 0.01 -24.23
C GLU A 301 -6.49 0.14 -23.88
N GLU A 302 -7.19 -0.98 -23.77
CA GLU A 302 -8.60 -1.00 -23.36
C GLU A 302 -8.77 -0.50 -21.92
N VAL A 303 -7.94 -1.01 -21.00
CA VAL A 303 -7.99 -0.59 -19.59
C VAL A 303 -7.53 0.86 -19.43
N GLU A 304 -6.47 1.29 -20.11
CA GLU A 304 -6.04 2.69 -20.13
C GLU A 304 -7.16 3.61 -20.62
N SER A 305 -7.87 3.24 -21.69
CA SER A 305 -8.98 4.01 -22.25
C SER A 305 -10.14 4.15 -21.25
N ILE A 306 -10.48 3.06 -20.54
CA ILE A 306 -11.51 3.06 -19.50
C ILE A 306 -11.10 3.97 -18.34
N LEU A 307 -9.88 3.81 -17.83
CA LEU A 307 -9.36 4.63 -16.74
C LEU A 307 -9.37 6.11 -17.12
N GLN A 308 -8.80 6.47 -18.27
CA GLN A 308 -8.77 7.86 -18.77
C GLN A 308 -10.17 8.45 -18.94
N ALA A 309 -11.13 7.67 -19.44
CA ALA A 309 -12.50 8.14 -19.60
C ALA A 309 -13.12 8.52 -18.25
N TYR A 310 -12.98 7.66 -17.23
CA TYR A 310 -13.56 7.88 -15.90
C TYR A 310 -12.84 8.97 -15.10
N VAL A 311 -11.51 8.91 -15.06
CA VAL A 311 -10.74 9.86 -14.25
C VAL A 311 -10.52 11.18 -14.94
N GLY A 312 -10.75 11.30 -16.26
CA GLY A 312 -10.50 12.52 -17.04
C GLY A 312 -11.71 13.43 -17.26
N LYS A 313 -12.95 12.95 -17.05
CA LYS A 313 -14.18 13.68 -17.39
C LYS A 313 -15.11 13.86 -16.18
N LYS A 314 -15.76 15.03 -16.12
CA LYS A 314 -16.80 15.32 -15.11
C LYS A 314 -18.00 14.37 -15.28
N GLY A 315 -18.62 14.01 -14.16
CA GLY A 315 -19.89 13.27 -14.15
C GLY A 315 -19.79 11.77 -14.47
N MET A 316 -18.59 11.21 -14.66
CA MET A 316 -18.39 9.78 -14.92
C MET A 316 -18.63 8.92 -13.68
N PHE A 317 -18.28 9.43 -12.50
CA PHE A 317 -18.57 8.76 -11.24
C PHE A 317 -19.95 9.16 -10.70
N PRO A 318 -20.81 8.19 -10.33
CA PRO A 318 -22.12 8.49 -9.76
C PRO A 318 -21.96 9.25 -8.44
N ARG A 319 -22.82 10.24 -8.18
CA ARG A 319 -22.73 11.12 -6.98
C ARG A 319 -22.66 10.35 -5.66
N HIS A 320 -23.32 9.21 -5.58
CA HIS A 320 -23.32 8.36 -4.39
C HIS A 320 -21.93 7.78 -4.08
N ALA A 321 -21.05 7.61 -5.08
CA ALA A 321 -19.70 7.11 -4.86
C ALA A 321 -18.72 8.20 -4.40
N TRP A 322 -19.08 9.49 -4.49
CA TRP A 322 -18.16 10.60 -4.21
C TRP A 322 -17.52 10.58 -2.81
N PRO A 323 -18.26 10.24 -1.73
CA PRO A 323 -17.66 10.12 -0.39
C PRO A 323 -16.58 9.04 -0.28
N LEU A 324 -16.52 8.09 -1.23
CA LEU A 324 -15.55 7.00 -1.23
C LEU A 324 -14.19 7.43 -1.80
N PHE A 325 -14.10 8.60 -2.46
CA PHE A 325 -12.86 9.10 -3.05
C PHE A 325 -12.02 9.96 -2.10
N SER A 326 -12.27 9.87 -0.80
CA SER A 326 -11.45 10.51 0.22
C SER A 326 -10.35 9.58 0.72
N ILE A 327 -9.11 10.05 0.70
CA ILE A 327 -7.93 9.35 1.22
C ILE A 327 -7.19 10.19 2.27
N ASP A 328 -6.52 9.52 3.20
CA ASP A 328 -5.65 10.17 4.19
C ASP A 328 -4.24 10.32 3.60
N ASP A 329 -3.70 11.52 3.65
CA ASP A 329 -2.30 11.81 3.35
C ASP A 329 -1.57 12.30 4.61
N ASP A 330 -1.44 11.36 5.55
CA ASP A 330 -0.73 11.56 6.82
C ASP A 330 0.79 11.74 6.62
N ILE A 331 1.34 11.32 5.47
CA ILE A 331 2.79 11.29 5.22
C ILE A 331 3.31 12.66 4.77
N SER A 332 2.52 13.40 4.01
CA SER A 332 2.80 14.80 3.63
C SER A 332 2.22 15.82 4.63
N ASN A 333 1.48 15.36 5.65
CA ASN A 333 0.80 16.19 6.66
C ASN A 333 -0.29 17.11 6.06
N THR A 334 -0.93 16.69 4.96
CA THR A 334 -2.01 17.47 4.31
C THR A 334 -3.41 17.05 4.78
N GLY A 335 -3.53 15.95 5.52
CA GLY A 335 -4.81 15.47 6.08
C GLY A 335 -5.62 14.66 5.07
N THR A 336 -6.95 14.78 5.11
CA THR A 336 -7.83 14.03 4.20
C THR A 336 -8.11 14.82 2.92
N VAL A 337 -7.86 14.20 1.76
CA VAL A 337 -8.09 14.80 0.44
C VAL A 337 -9.15 14.01 -0.31
N ASN A 338 -10.15 14.68 -0.89
CA ASN A 338 -11.12 14.06 -1.79
C ASN A 338 -10.70 14.22 -3.25
N ALA A 339 -10.53 13.10 -3.98
CA ALA A 339 -10.02 13.12 -5.34
C ALA A 339 -10.96 13.82 -6.34
N ILE A 340 -12.29 13.75 -6.16
CA ILE A 340 -13.24 14.44 -7.06
C ILE A 340 -13.05 15.96 -6.97
N GLU A 341 -12.92 16.48 -5.75
CA GLU A 341 -12.72 17.91 -5.50
C GLU A 341 -11.31 18.35 -5.93
N PHE A 342 -10.29 17.59 -5.54
CA PHE A 342 -8.89 17.89 -5.83
C PHE A 342 -8.61 18.01 -7.34
N PHE A 343 -9.20 17.13 -8.15
CA PHE A 343 -9.04 17.16 -9.61
C PHE A 343 -10.13 17.97 -10.35
N GLY A 344 -11.00 18.70 -9.63
CA GLY A 344 -12.03 19.54 -10.23
C GLY A 344 -13.07 18.77 -11.07
N LEU A 345 -13.37 17.53 -10.69
CA LEU A 345 -14.28 16.63 -11.41
C LEU A 345 -15.74 16.71 -10.94
N SER A 346 -16.03 17.55 -9.95
CA SER A 346 -17.41 17.86 -9.56
C SER A 346 -18.16 18.50 -10.74
N LEU A 347 -19.44 18.11 -10.87
CA LEU A 347 -20.37 18.66 -11.84
C LEU A 347 -20.55 20.16 -11.66
#